data_AF-U9W176-F1
#
_entry.id   AF-U9W176-F1
#
_cell.length_a   1.000
_cell.length_b   1.000
_cell.length_c   1.000
_cell.angle_alpha   90.00
_cell.angle_beta   90.00
_cell.angle_gamma   90.00
#
_symmetry.space_group_name_H-M   'P 1'
#
loop_
_entity.id
_entity.type
_entity.pdbx_description
1 polymer ?
#
loop_
_entity_poly.entity_id
_entity_poly.type
_entity_poly.pdbx_seq_one_letter_code
_entity_poly.pdbx_strand_id
1 'polypeptide(L)'
;MSKSVATADIPSRNAVANSTAFNNISSLGIGNTLPDFRVDDELLLADTATTLIAPPPLSTFVRPPDIELDFGIQDLEAQRGEEFDQYFGQSFTRKVVDPENIRYALYAMHRQVPSIKPAVVYLSSQGERVFIRVETADGPPIKLQSTVATEPLASNSDEDFYPEEGSPPQTSGTRDQVESESDTRDVSRSEVIEQVELFWREVQNPESSNYLEASKQLYKLLIAPIRRELRAKYPDVNTLLFSMENGLRLIPLAALYDEEDGEYLTEQYQLSVIPRFSALDLRPSDLSNADVLAMGISEFRNSEEYAPLSAVPLELKLIQSVWSGGDTLSHSSERRARQRSRFRANSNATLANLRQDRREHPFQIIHLATHANFNPGVASDSNIQLWDTTLPLNPFQIETLNWNNPPVDLLVLSACRTALGDESAELGFAGLSLQAEVKSTLASLWYVGDLSTLVYMMEFYRNLRSPETGSKAEAVQKTQLAMLSEERLKQNLRELRIIIRTALNNNDRLLIEADGSQSLTETELQGILEIDNKLSGNEDVIIKQLSHPYSWSAFTLVGSPW
;
A
#
# COMPACT_ATOMS: atom_id res chain seq x y z
N MET A 1 -65.50 -28.62 2.10
CA MET A 1 -66.48 -27.51 2.24
C MET A 1 -65.98 -26.54 3.30
N SER A 2 -66.44 -25.30 3.26
CA SER A 2 -65.96 -24.08 3.93
C SER A 2 -66.02 -24.01 5.48
N LYS A 3 -65.41 -22.92 6.01
CA LYS A 3 -65.53 -22.30 7.37
C LYS A 3 -64.53 -22.78 8.45
N SER A 4 -64.06 -21.96 9.40
CA SER A 4 -64.29 -20.51 9.64
C SER A 4 -63.05 -19.79 10.24
N VAL A 5 -63.04 -18.46 10.14
CA VAL A 5 -62.17 -17.53 10.90
C VAL A 5 -62.88 -17.09 12.19
N ALA A 6 -62.12 -16.73 13.24
CA ALA A 6 -62.51 -15.78 14.30
C ALA A 6 -61.24 -15.15 14.94
N THR A 7 -61.35 -13.93 15.47
CA THR A 7 -60.27 -13.13 16.09
C THR A 7 -60.79 -12.35 17.31
N ALA A 8 -59.93 -11.53 17.95
CA ALA A 8 -60.20 -10.58 19.04
C ALA A 8 -60.29 -11.20 20.47
N ASP A 9 -60.12 -10.45 21.58
CA ASP A 9 -59.98 -8.98 21.70
C ASP A 9 -59.12 -8.52 22.90
N ILE A 10 -58.81 -7.22 22.99
CA ILE A 10 -58.07 -6.54 24.06
C ILE A 10 -59.03 -5.79 25.01
N PRO A 11 -58.74 -5.73 26.32
CA PRO A 11 -59.28 -4.68 27.18
C PRO A 11 -58.19 -3.81 27.84
N SER A 12 -58.36 -2.49 27.78
CA SER A 12 -57.56 -1.50 28.51
C SER A 12 -58.39 -0.83 29.62
N ARG A 13 -57.76 -0.36 30.70
CA ARG A 13 -58.31 0.71 31.57
C ARG A 13 -57.26 1.33 32.52
N ASN A 14 -57.57 2.54 32.99
CA ASN A 14 -56.65 3.46 33.67
C ASN A 14 -56.86 3.60 35.18
N ALA A 15 -55.84 4.17 35.82
CA ALA A 15 -55.85 5.06 37.00
C ALA A 15 -56.05 4.48 38.42
N VAL A 16 -55.21 4.94 39.36
CA VAL A 16 -55.50 5.90 40.45
C VAL A 16 -54.16 6.22 41.18
N ALA A 17 -54.12 7.22 42.07
CA ALA A 17 -52.90 7.89 42.55
C ALA A 17 -52.58 7.70 44.06
N ASN A 18 -51.65 8.53 44.57
CA ASN A 18 -51.18 8.73 45.95
C ASN A 18 -49.98 7.86 46.42
N SER A 19 -49.10 8.29 47.36
CA SER A 19 -48.33 9.55 47.55
C SER A 19 -47.74 9.62 48.97
N THR A 20 -46.53 10.16 49.15
CA THR A 20 -45.87 10.50 50.46
C THR A 20 -45.48 9.28 51.35
N ALA A 21 -44.54 9.36 52.31
CA ALA A 21 -43.96 10.52 52.98
C ALA A 21 -42.52 10.32 53.56
N PHE A 22 -41.66 11.37 53.48
CA PHE A 22 -40.85 12.01 54.56
C PHE A 22 -39.96 11.18 55.55
N ASN A 23 -38.79 11.62 56.07
CA ASN A 23 -37.84 12.72 55.73
C ASN A 23 -36.56 12.74 56.64
N ASN A 24 -35.69 13.77 56.46
CA ASN A 24 -34.64 14.30 57.37
C ASN A 24 -33.27 13.54 57.39
N ILE A 25 -32.11 14.16 57.70
CA ILE A 25 -31.77 15.46 58.35
C ILE A 25 -30.85 16.33 57.44
N SER A 26 -30.66 17.62 57.75
CA SER A 26 -30.04 18.66 56.89
C SER A 26 -29.17 19.71 57.65
N SER A 27 -28.75 20.79 56.95
CA SER A 27 -28.00 22.01 57.38
C SER A 27 -26.46 21.92 57.43
N LEU A 28 -25.66 22.98 57.19
CA LEU A 28 -25.89 24.43 56.90
C LEU A 28 -25.34 24.79 55.48
N GLY A 29 -25.53 25.94 54.80
CA GLY A 29 -25.91 27.34 55.14
C GLY A 29 -24.66 28.24 55.13
N ILE A 30 -24.55 29.44 54.50
CA ILE A 30 -25.42 30.44 53.82
C ILE A 30 -24.52 31.20 52.78
N GLY A 31 -24.90 31.89 51.68
CA GLY A 31 -26.18 32.24 51.01
C GLY A 31 -26.22 33.70 50.48
N ASN A 32 -27.00 34.00 49.42
CA ASN A 32 -27.28 35.32 48.77
C ASN A 32 -26.13 35.96 47.92
N THR A 33 -26.32 36.80 46.89
CA THR A 33 -27.49 37.41 46.18
C THR A 33 -27.29 37.44 44.63
N LEU A 34 -28.38 37.54 43.85
CA LEU A 34 -28.36 38.00 42.44
C LEU A 34 -28.54 39.53 42.33
N PRO A 35 -28.10 40.14 41.21
CA PRO A 35 -29.07 40.84 40.34
C PRO A 35 -28.98 40.43 38.86
N ASP A 36 -30.03 40.78 38.11
CA ASP A 36 -30.21 40.56 36.66
C ASP A 36 -29.73 41.77 35.86
N PHE A 37 -28.97 41.56 34.78
CA PHE A 37 -28.80 42.49 33.66
C PHE A 37 -28.40 41.73 32.39
N ARG A 38 -28.64 42.35 31.23
CA ARG A 38 -28.74 41.69 29.92
C ARG A 38 -27.99 42.49 28.84
N VAL A 39 -27.83 41.83 27.69
CA VAL A 39 -27.45 42.35 26.35
C VAL A 39 -25.94 42.47 26.06
N ASP A 40 -25.66 42.26 24.77
CA ASP A 40 -24.48 42.57 23.94
C ASP A 40 -23.33 41.55 23.85
N ASP A 41 -23.05 41.16 22.59
CA ASP A 41 -21.96 40.30 22.16
C ASP A 41 -20.66 41.09 22.02
N GLU A 42 -19.59 40.72 22.75
CA GLU A 42 -18.20 40.83 22.24
C GLU A 42 -17.17 40.03 23.07
N LEU A 43 -16.07 39.66 22.42
CA LEU A 43 -14.80 39.09 22.91
C LEU A 43 -14.84 38.03 24.04
N LEU A 44 -14.50 36.77 23.67
CA LEU A 44 -13.46 35.99 24.38
C LEU A 44 -12.87 34.82 23.55
N LEU A 45 -12.36 35.11 22.35
CA LEU A 45 -11.53 34.17 21.58
C LEU A 45 -10.06 34.29 22.00
N ALA A 46 -9.64 33.47 22.97
CA ALA A 46 -8.28 33.44 23.49
C ALA A 46 -7.35 32.55 22.64
N ASP A 47 -6.85 33.16 21.56
CA ASP A 47 -5.53 32.97 20.94
C ASP A 47 -4.77 31.64 21.19
N THR A 48 -4.81 30.76 20.19
CA THR A 48 -3.65 29.92 19.82
C THR A 48 -3.43 30.00 18.31
N ALA A 49 -3.09 31.20 17.80
CA ALA A 49 -2.80 31.41 16.39
C ALA A 49 -1.49 30.71 15.96
N THR A 50 -1.58 29.43 15.55
CA THR A 50 -0.49 28.78 14.81
C THR A 50 -0.33 29.47 13.46
N THR A 51 0.74 30.25 13.30
CA THR A 51 0.98 31.05 12.10
C THR A 51 1.10 30.16 10.85
N LEU A 52 0.04 30.13 10.04
CA LEU A 52 0.05 29.52 8.71
C LEU A 52 0.94 30.36 7.79
N ILE A 53 2.22 29.99 7.72
CA ILE A 53 3.17 30.55 6.75
C ILE A 53 2.71 30.11 5.37
N ALA A 54 2.19 31.05 4.58
CA ALA A 54 1.88 30.83 3.17
C ALA A 54 3.18 30.59 2.37
N PRO A 55 3.16 29.75 1.32
CA PRO A 55 4.32 29.53 0.46
C PRO A 55 4.72 30.82 -0.29
N PRO A 56 5.99 30.94 -0.72
CA PRO A 56 6.44 32.10 -1.49
C PRO A 56 5.69 32.23 -2.82
N PRO A 57 5.37 33.45 -3.29
CA PRO A 57 4.67 33.66 -4.55
C PRO A 57 5.54 33.25 -5.75
N LEU A 58 4.92 32.62 -6.74
CA LEU A 58 5.55 32.28 -8.02
C LEU A 58 5.99 33.57 -8.75
N SER A 59 7.23 33.60 -9.23
CA SER A 59 7.72 34.67 -10.11
C SER A 59 7.14 34.51 -11.52
N THR A 60 6.68 35.62 -12.11
CA THR A 60 5.98 35.60 -13.40
C THR A 60 6.95 35.42 -14.57
N PHE A 61 7.04 34.20 -15.09
CA PHE A 61 7.66 33.95 -16.39
C PHE A 61 6.65 34.20 -17.53
N VAL A 62 7.12 34.86 -18.60
CA VAL A 62 6.35 35.07 -19.83
C VAL A 62 6.66 33.95 -20.81
N ARG A 63 5.62 33.34 -21.37
CA ARG A 63 5.68 32.14 -22.21
C ARG A 63 5.92 32.50 -23.69
N PRO A 64 6.85 31.83 -24.39
CA PRO A 64 6.78 31.69 -25.86
C PRO A 64 5.51 30.91 -26.26
N PRO A 65 5.05 30.99 -27.52
CA PRO A 65 3.81 30.32 -27.93
C PRO A 65 3.95 28.79 -27.98
N ASP A 66 3.12 28.10 -27.21
CA ASP A 66 3.11 26.64 -27.12
C ASP A 66 2.42 25.95 -28.31
N ILE A 67 2.82 24.70 -28.58
CA ILE A 67 1.88 23.65 -29.05
C ILE A 67 1.48 22.87 -27.80
N GLU A 68 0.44 23.33 -27.10
CA GLU A 68 0.08 22.79 -25.79
C GLU A 68 -0.82 21.55 -25.91
N LEU A 69 -0.22 20.38 -25.69
CA LEU A 69 -0.91 19.12 -25.40
C LEU A 69 -0.53 18.62 -23.99
N ASP A 70 -0.61 19.52 -23.02
CA ASP A 70 -0.61 19.16 -21.59
C ASP A 70 -2.03 18.78 -21.19
N PHE A 71 -2.26 17.53 -20.79
CA PHE A 71 -3.44 17.24 -19.97
C PHE A 71 -3.29 17.97 -18.64
N GLY A 72 -4.32 18.73 -18.27
CA GLY A 72 -4.38 19.32 -16.94
C GLY A 72 -4.37 18.21 -15.90
N ILE A 73 -3.81 18.49 -14.72
CA ILE A 73 -3.85 17.53 -13.62
C ILE A 73 -5.31 17.18 -13.21
N GLN A 74 -6.24 18.09 -13.51
CA GLN A 74 -7.67 17.90 -13.43
C GLN A 74 -8.19 16.81 -14.38
N ASP A 75 -7.71 16.77 -15.62
CA ASP A 75 -8.13 15.78 -16.62
C ASP A 75 -7.63 14.39 -16.24
N LEU A 76 -6.38 14.28 -15.77
CA LEU A 76 -5.79 13.03 -15.29
C LEU A 76 -6.54 12.48 -14.06
N GLU A 77 -6.77 13.30 -13.04
CA GLU A 77 -7.53 12.89 -11.85
C GLU A 77 -9.01 12.61 -12.13
N ALA A 78 -9.61 13.31 -13.10
CA ALA A 78 -10.97 13.03 -13.57
C ALA A 78 -11.03 11.70 -14.32
N GLN A 79 -10.11 11.44 -15.26
CA GLN A 79 -10.05 10.17 -15.99
C GLN A 79 -9.87 8.99 -15.03
N ARG A 80 -8.88 9.04 -14.12
CA ARG A 80 -8.70 8.01 -13.08
C ARG A 80 -9.96 7.87 -12.23
N GLY A 81 -10.58 8.99 -11.85
CA GLY A 81 -11.84 9.01 -11.13
C GLY A 81 -12.97 8.29 -11.86
N GLU A 82 -13.14 8.51 -13.16
CA GLU A 82 -14.17 7.86 -13.97
C GLU A 82 -13.89 6.37 -14.19
N GLU A 83 -12.64 5.96 -14.38
CA GLU A 83 -12.25 4.54 -14.49
C GLU A 83 -12.63 3.74 -13.22
N PHE A 84 -12.31 4.25 -12.03
CA PHE A 84 -12.68 3.59 -10.77
C PHE A 84 -14.18 3.74 -10.43
N ASP A 85 -14.79 4.90 -10.69
CA ASP A 85 -16.22 5.12 -10.48
C ASP A 85 -17.07 4.15 -11.35
N GLN A 86 -16.62 3.87 -12.58
CA GLN A 86 -17.27 2.90 -13.48
C GLN A 86 -17.07 1.45 -13.01
N TYR A 87 -15.83 1.04 -12.71
CA TYR A 87 -15.52 -0.35 -12.34
C TYR A 87 -16.18 -0.80 -11.03
N PHE A 88 -16.24 0.08 -10.02
CA PHE A 88 -16.89 -0.22 -8.74
C PHE A 88 -18.39 0.11 -8.73
N GLY A 89 -18.93 0.76 -9.76
CA GLY A 89 -20.34 1.12 -9.87
C GLY A 89 -20.83 2.18 -8.88
N GLN A 90 -19.92 2.96 -8.27
CA GLN A 90 -20.22 4.01 -7.31
C GLN A 90 -19.26 5.19 -7.46
N SER A 91 -19.69 6.41 -7.12
CA SER A 91 -18.80 7.58 -7.19
C SER A 91 -18.06 7.82 -5.88
N PHE A 92 -16.73 7.75 -5.90
CA PHE A 92 -15.89 8.07 -4.74
C PHE A 92 -15.73 9.59 -4.61
N THR A 93 -15.61 10.10 -3.38
CA THR A 93 -15.64 11.55 -3.08
C THR A 93 -14.82 12.40 -4.06
N ARG A 94 -15.52 13.29 -4.78
CA ARG A 94 -14.94 14.22 -5.75
C ARG A 94 -14.49 15.49 -5.04
N LYS A 95 -13.34 15.43 -4.36
CA LYS A 95 -12.60 16.65 -3.97
C LYS A 95 -12.16 17.36 -5.25
N VAL A 96 -12.19 18.70 -5.28
CA VAL A 96 -11.59 19.48 -6.37
C VAL A 96 -10.07 19.24 -6.35
N VAL A 97 -9.47 19.09 -7.53
CA VAL A 97 -8.02 19.01 -7.69
C VAL A 97 -7.54 20.12 -8.60
N ASP A 98 -6.36 20.62 -8.32
CA ASP A 98 -5.51 21.46 -9.16
C ASP A 98 -4.07 21.30 -8.63
N PRO A 99 -3.05 21.84 -9.32
CA PRO A 99 -1.67 21.67 -8.90
C PRO A 99 -1.38 22.28 -7.52
N GLU A 100 -2.07 23.36 -7.13
CA GLU A 100 -1.88 24.02 -5.84
C GLU A 100 -2.44 23.20 -4.69
N ASN A 101 -3.60 22.55 -4.88
CA ASN A 101 -4.17 21.63 -3.91
C ASN A 101 -3.30 20.36 -3.70
N ILE A 102 -2.69 19.84 -4.76
CA ILE A 102 -1.69 18.74 -4.65
C ILE A 102 -0.44 19.23 -3.93
N ARG A 103 0.14 20.34 -4.38
CA ARG A 103 1.37 20.93 -3.82
C ARG A 103 1.22 21.28 -2.33
N TYR A 104 0.12 21.93 -1.95
CA TYR A 104 -0.18 22.25 -0.56
C TYR A 104 -0.33 20.99 0.30
N ALA A 105 -0.96 19.94 -0.24
CA ALA A 105 -1.04 18.66 0.45
C ALA A 105 0.34 18.00 0.62
N LEU A 106 1.17 17.93 -0.44
CA LEU A 106 2.54 17.41 -0.38
C LEU A 106 3.41 18.16 0.64
N TYR A 107 3.32 19.49 0.64
CA TYR A 107 3.96 20.35 1.64
C TYR A 107 3.45 20.06 3.06
N ALA A 108 2.14 19.91 3.25
CA ALA A 108 1.55 19.62 4.55
C ALA A 108 1.97 18.25 5.10
N MET A 109 2.18 17.24 4.25
CA MET A 109 2.70 15.92 4.64
C MET A 109 4.13 16.04 5.17
N HIS A 110 5.02 16.66 4.41
CA HIS A 110 6.42 16.86 4.83
C HIS A 110 6.50 17.67 6.13
N ARG A 111 5.62 18.68 6.29
CA ARG A 111 5.51 19.48 7.52
C ARG A 111 5.00 18.71 8.74
N GLN A 112 4.29 17.60 8.54
CA GLN A 112 3.73 16.74 9.61
C GLN A 112 4.66 15.57 9.94
N VAL A 113 5.31 14.98 8.94
CA VAL A 113 6.28 13.87 9.10
C VAL A 113 7.57 14.22 8.33
N PRO A 114 8.54 14.92 8.94
CA PRO A 114 9.70 15.47 8.22
C PRO A 114 10.66 14.45 7.59
N SER A 115 10.57 13.16 7.96
CA SER A 115 11.29 12.07 7.29
C SER A 115 10.70 11.70 5.93
N ILE A 116 9.47 12.12 5.62
CA ILE A 116 8.80 11.91 4.34
C ILE A 116 8.95 13.19 3.51
N LYS A 117 9.44 13.05 2.28
CA LYS A 117 9.52 14.10 1.27
C LYS A 117 8.89 13.59 -0.04
N PRO A 118 7.57 13.75 -0.20
CA PRO A 118 6.81 13.05 -1.23
C PRO A 118 6.72 13.81 -2.56
N ALA A 119 6.67 13.05 -3.64
CA ALA A 119 6.25 13.49 -4.97
C ALA A 119 5.19 12.54 -5.54
N VAL A 120 4.30 13.04 -6.39
CA VAL A 120 3.30 12.22 -7.11
C VAL A 120 3.72 12.08 -8.56
N VAL A 121 3.87 10.84 -9.02
CA VAL A 121 4.18 10.49 -10.40
C VAL A 121 2.91 10.03 -11.09
N TYR A 122 2.54 10.70 -12.17
CA TYR A 122 1.46 10.29 -13.07
C TYR A 122 2.09 9.68 -14.33
N LEU A 123 1.80 8.40 -14.59
CA LEU A 123 2.17 7.70 -15.83
C LEU A 123 0.92 7.49 -16.67
N SER A 124 0.86 8.06 -17.88
CA SER A 124 -0.33 8.05 -18.73
C SER A 124 0.01 8.29 -20.20
N SER A 125 -0.79 7.77 -21.12
CA SER A 125 -0.53 7.78 -22.56
C SER A 125 -1.55 8.60 -23.35
N GLN A 126 -1.15 9.13 -24.50
CA GLN A 126 -2.05 9.75 -25.48
C GLN A 126 -1.78 9.16 -26.88
N GLY A 127 -2.62 8.21 -27.29
CA GLY A 127 -2.28 7.30 -28.39
C GLY A 127 -1.05 6.48 -27.99
N GLU A 128 -0.09 6.33 -28.90
CA GLU A 128 1.16 5.63 -28.61
C GLU A 128 2.19 6.43 -27.79
N ARG A 129 1.99 7.71 -27.47
CA ARG A 129 3.00 8.46 -26.71
C ARG A 129 2.79 8.33 -25.21
N VAL A 130 3.83 7.95 -24.48
CA VAL A 130 3.82 7.83 -23.01
C VAL A 130 4.34 9.11 -22.36
N PHE A 131 3.53 9.67 -21.46
CA PHE A 131 3.80 10.90 -20.72
C PHE A 131 4.01 10.63 -19.23
N ILE A 132 4.87 11.46 -18.64
CA ILE A 132 5.23 11.40 -17.23
C ILE A 132 5.07 12.81 -16.66
N ARG A 133 4.26 12.96 -15.62
CA ARG A 133 4.07 14.23 -14.90
C ARG A 133 4.40 14.01 -13.42
N VAL A 134 5.30 14.83 -12.87
CA VAL A 134 5.69 14.75 -11.46
C VAL A 134 5.31 16.04 -10.74
N GLU A 135 4.38 15.91 -9.78
CA GLU A 135 3.97 16.99 -8.88
C GLU A 135 4.77 16.88 -7.57
N THR A 136 5.28 18.00 -7.08
CA THR A 136 6.20 18.09 -5.92
C THR A 136 5.70 19.13 -4.91
N ALA A 137 6.19 19.08 -3.66
CA ALA A 137 5.83 20.05 -2.62
C ALA A 137 6.33 21.48 -2.94
N ASP A 138 7.39 21.60 -3.73
CA ASP A 138 8.08 22.84 -4.08
C ASP A 138 8.20 22.99 -5.60
N GLY A 139 8.28 24.22 -6.09
CA GLY A 139 8.51 24.52 -7.52
C GLY A 139 7.34 24.21 -8.47
N PRO A 140 7.58 24.21 -9.79
CA PRO A 140 6.62 23.83 -10.83
C PRO A 140 6.66 22.30 -11.13
N PRO A 141 5.57 21.74 -11.71
CA PRO A 141 5.54 20.33 -12.12
C PRO A 141 6.60 20.02 -13.18
N ILE A 142 7.25 18.87 -13.02
CA ILE A 142 8.09 18.27 -14.06
C ILE A 142 7.17 17.58 -15.06
N LYS A 143 7.40 17.80 -16.36
CA LYS A 143 6.68 17.17 -17.47
C LYS A 143 7.70 16.55 -18.42
N LEU A 144 7.55 15.26 -18.71
CA LEU A 144 8.44 14.51 -19.57
C LEU A 144 7.62 13.64 -20.53
N GLN A 145 8.22 13.30 -21.67
CA GLN A 145 7.76 12.26 -22.58
C GLN A 145 8.82 11.15 -22.55
N SER A 146 8.40 9.87 -22.60
CA SER A 146 9.35 8.76 -22.64
C SER A 146 10.01 8.67 -24.03
N THR A 147 11.33 8.73 -24.08
CA THR A 147 12.14 8.68 -25.31
C THR A 147 13.36 7.77 -25.14
N VAL A 148 13.83 7.20 -26.24
CA VAL A 148 15.03 6.34 -26.31
C VAL A 148 15.95 6.83 -27.41
N ALA A 149 17.25 6.86 -27.15
CA ALA A 149 18.25 7.21 -28.14
C ALA A 149 18.16 6.26 -29.36
N THR A 150 18.12 6.81 -30.57
CA THR A 150 18.25 6.01 -31.79
C THR A 150 19.69 5.54 -31.88
N GLU A 151 19.91 4.23 -32.03
CA GLU A 151 21.25 3.75 -32.37
C GLU A 151 21.68 4.33 -33.72
N PRO A 152 22.92 4.82 -33.88
CA PRO A 152 23.40 5.31 -35.16
C PRO A 152 23.29 4.19 -36.20
N LEU A 153 22.63 4.47 -37.33
CA LEU A 153 22.63 3.58 -38.48
C LEU A 153 24.08 3.28 -38.88
N ALA A 154 24.51 2.03 -38.66
CA ALA A 154 25.87 1.60 -38.96
C ALA A 154 26.13 1.80 -40.46
N SER A 155 26.92 2.83 -40.79
CA SER A 155 27.24 3.19 -42.16
C SER A 155 28.22 2.17 -42.74
N ASN A 156 27.68 1.13 -43.39
CA ASN A 156 28.46 0.22 -44.23
C ASN A 156 29.02 0.98 -45.43
N SER A 157 30.14 1.66 -45.23
CA SER A 157 30.99 2.24 -46.27
C SER A 157 32.26 1.40 -46.41
N ASP A 158 32.10 0.19 -46.97
CA ASP A 158 33.19 -0.50 -47.65
C ASP A 158 33.56 0.32 -48.89
N GLU A 159 34.55 1.22 -48.79
CA GLU A 159 35.19 1.80 -49.98
C GLU A 159 36.68 2.11 -49.69
N ASP A 160 37.57 1.37 -50.37
CA ASP A 160 39.02 1.53 -50.24
C ASP A 160 39.49 2.88 -50.78
N PHE A 161 40.11 3.72 -49.93
CA PHE A 161 40.76 4.95 -50.37
C PHE A 161 42.22 5.06 -49.89
N TYR A 162 43.16 4.92 -50.83
CA TYR A 162 44.58 5.13 -50.59
C TYR A 162 44.91 6.63 -50.47
N PRO A 163 45.73 7.07 -49.51
CA PRO A 163 46.17 8.46 -49.43
C PRO A 163 47.36 8.74 -50.36
N GLU A 164 47.24 9.75 -51.24
CA GLU A 164 48.40 10.44 -51.82
C GLU A 164 48.77 11.67 -50.98
N GLU A 165 50.07 11.96 -50.83
CA GLU A 165 50.56 13.15 -50.11
C GLU A 165 50.48 14.41 -50.98
N GLY A 166 49.91 15.51 -50.47
CA GLY A 166 49.84 16.75 -51.26
C GLY A 166 49.34 18.02 -50.56
N SER A 167 50.28 18.83 -50.06
CA SER A 167 50.16 20.28 -49.77
C SER A 167 49.53 20.74 -48.43
N PRO A 168 49.84 21.98 -47.95
CA PRO A 168 49.70 22.39 -46.53
C PRO A 168 48.63 23.49 -46.29
N PRO A 169 48.42 24.01 -45.05
CA PRO A 169 47.08 24.39 -44.56
C PRO A 169 46.68 25.86 -44.73
N GLN A 170 45.38 26.15 -44.60
CA GLN A 170 44.86 27.51 -44.32
C GLN A 170 43.71 27.56 -43.28
N THR A 171 43.88 28.50 -42.35
CA THR A 171 42.88 29.36 -41.68
C THR A 171 41.57 28.77 -41.12
N SER A 172 41.53 28.70 -39.78
CA SER A 172 40.46 29.26 -38.92
C SER A 172 39.09 29.57 -39.57
N GLY A 173 38.14 28.64 -39.42
CA GLY A 173 36.70 28.93 -39.37
C GLY A 173 36.16 28.76 -37.94
N THR A 174 35.01 29.36 -37.62
CA THR A 174 34.36 29.19 -36.32
C THR A 174 33.96 27.73 -36.09
N ARG A 175 34.33 27.18 -34.93
CA ARG A 175 33.58 26.06 -34.36
C ARG A 175 32.33 26.64 -33.70
N ASP A 176 31.28 26.78 -34.48
CA ASP A 176 29.95 26.83 -33.91
C ASP A 176 29.74 25.51 -33.16
N GLN A 177 29.41 25.60 -31.87
CA GLN A 177 29.04 24.42 -31.09
C GLN A 177 27.63 24.02 -31.53
N VAL A 178 27.56 23.19 -32.57
CA VAL A 178 26.40 22.31 -32.76
C VAL A 178 26.40 21.39 -31.56
N GLU A 179 25.59 21.72 -30.55
CA GLU A 179 25.21 20.77 -29.52
C GLU A 179 24.58 19.58 -30.25
N SER A 180 25.18 18.41 -30.07
CA SER A 180 24.67 17.18 -30.65
C SER A 180 23.40 16.81 -29.90
N GLU A 181 22.26 17.35 -30.32
CA GLU A 181 20.95 16.79 -29.98
C GLU A 181 21.03 15.28 -30.24
N SER A 182 20.96 14.49 -29.17
CA SER A 182 20.98 13.04 -29.28
C SER A 182 19.70 12.63 -29.98
N ASP A 183 19.83 12.15 -31.22
CA ASP A 183 18.68 11.65 -31.97
C ASP A 183 17.97 10.59 -31.14
N THR A 184 16.69 10.85 -30.87
CA THR A 184 15.89 10.19 -29.85
C THR A 184 14.49 10.02 -30.40
N ARG A 185 14.02 8.78 -30.39
CA ARG A 185 12.66 8.44 -30.79
C ARG A 185 11.73 8.43 -29.58
N ASP A 186 10.46 8.69 -29.85
CA ASP A 186 9.38 8.40 -28.91
C ASP A 186 9.36 6.91 -28.58
N VAL A 187 9.09 6.62 -27.31
CA VAL A 187 8.74 5.28 -26.83
C VAL A 187 7.25 5.07 -27.06
N SER A 188 6.90 3.95 -27.67
CA SER A 188 5.48 3.64 -27.89
C SER A 188 4.82 3.05 -26.64
N ARG A 189 3.54 3.34 -26.42
CA ARG A 189 2.75 2.69 -25.35
C ARG A 189 2.80 1.18 -25.50
N SER A 190 2.63 0.68 -26.73
CA SER A 190 2.71 -0.75 -27.04
C SER A 190 4.04 -1.37 -26.58
N GLU A 191 5.16 -0.70 -26.81
CA GLU A 191 6.51 -1.11 -26.36
C GLU A 191 6.65 -1.11 -24.83
N VAL A 192 6.06 -0.15 -24.11
CA VAL A 192 6.06 -0.17 -22.64
C VAL A 192 5.24 -1.36 -22.12
N ILE A 193 4.06 -1.63 -22.68
CA ILE A 193 3.21 -2.76 -22.25
C ILE A 193 3.92 -4.10 -22.48
N GLU A 194 4.57 -4.30 -23.63
CA GLU A 194 5.36 -5.51 -23.90
C GLU A 194 6.47 -5.71 -22.85
N GLN A 195 7.14 -4.63 -22.42
CA GLN A 195 8.16 -4.67 -21.38
C GLN A 195 7.59 -4.93 -19.98
N VAL A 196 6.39 -4.43 -19.66
CA VAL A 196 5.69 -4.74 -18.40
C VAL A 196 5.30 -6.22 -18.34
N GLU A 197 4.68 -6.75 -19.40
CA GLU A 197 4.31 -8.18 -19.49
C GLU A 197 5.55 -9.09 -19.40
N LEU A 198 6.64 -8.72 -20.11
CA LEU A 198 7.92 -9.42 -20.06
C LEU A 198 8.50 -9.43 -18.64
N PHE A 199 8.60 -8.26 -17.99
CA PHE A 199 9.15 -8.15 -16.63
C PHE A 199 8.32 -8.95 -15.62
N TRP A 200 6.99 -8.81 -15.65
CA TRP A 200 6.09 -9.52 -14.74
C TRP A 200 6.11 -11.05 -14.93
N ARG A 201 6.27 -11.53 -16.18
CA ARG A 201 6.41 -12.96 -16.45
C ARG A 201 7.71 -13.52 -15.87
N GLU A 202 8.83 -12.83 -16.08
CA GLU A 202 10.13 -13.33 -15.64
C GLU A 202 10.33 -13.16 -14.11
N VAL A 203 9.86 -12.07 -13.50
CA VAL A 203 10.03 -11.82 -12.05
C VAL A 203 9.21 -12.78 -11.18
N GLN A 204 8.09 -13.31 -11.72
CA GLN A 204 7.30 -14.36 -11.07
C GLN A 204 7.99 -15.74 -11.05
N ASN A 205 9.06 -15.93 -11.82
CA ASN A 205 9.82 -17.18 -11.81
C ASN A 205 11.04 -17.04 -10.88
N PRO A 206 11.03 -17.61 -9.65
CA PRO A 206 12.13 -17.47 -8.69
C PRO A 206 13.46 -18.10 -9.13
N GLU A 207 13.46 -18.86 -10.22
CA GLU A 207 14.67 -19.46 -10.81
C GLU A 207 15.13 -18.74 -12.11
N SER A 208 14.42 -17.70 -12.57
CA SER A 208 14.83 -16.88 -13.72
C SER A 208 15.77 -15.76 -13.29
N SER A 209 16.83 -15.48 -14.06
CA SER A 209 17.59 -14.23 -13.95
C SER A 209 17.20 -13.21 -15.03
N ASN A 210 16.30 -13.56 -15.96
CA ASN A 210 15.97 -12.72 -17.11
C ASN A 210 15.16 -11.48 -16.73
N TYR A 211 14.51 -11.48 -15.56
CA TYR A 211 13.78 -10.32 -15.03
C TYR A 211 14.66 -9.08 -14.96
N LEU A 212 15.98 -9.24 -14.76
CA LEU A 212 16.90 -8.13 -14.55
C LEU A 212 17.04 -7.24 -15.80
N GLU A 213 17.08 -7.84 -17.00
CA GLU A 213 17.20 -7.07 -18.24
C GLU A 213 15.88 -6.40 -18.64
N ALA A 214 14.74 -7.06 -18.39
CA ALA A 214 13.41 -6.44 -18.55
C ALA A 214 13.20 -5.30 -17.53
N SER A 215 13.65 -5.50 -16.29
CA SER A 215 13.63 -4.53 -15.20
C SER A 215 14.44 -3.28 -15.54
N LYS A 216 15.68 -3.43 -16.01
CA LYS A 216 16.52 -2.33 -16.51
C LYS A 216 15.87 -1.58 -17.67
N GLN A 217 15.32 -2.29 -18.65
CA GLN A 217 14.65 -1.67 -19.80
C GLN A 217 13.47 -0.82 -19.31
N LEU A 218 12.59 -1.38 -18.49
CA LEU A 218 11.44 -0.65 -17.96
C LEU A 218 11.83 0.50 -17.02
N TYR A 219 12.89 0.35 -16.22
CA TYR A 219 13.49 1.43 -15.42
C TYR A 219 14.01 2.58 -16.32
N LYS A 220 14.73 2.26 -17.40
CA LYS A 220 15.27 3.22 -18.36
C LYS A 220 14.17 3.99 -19.10
N LEU A 221 13.08 3.32 -19.45
CA LEU A 221 11.92 3.92 -20.14
C LEU A 221 11.10 4.85 -19.24
N LEU A 222 10.86 4.47 -17.98
CA LEU A 222 9.89 5.15 -17.10
C LEU A 222 10.52 5.92 -15.93
N ILE A 223 11.62 5.44 -15.36
CA ILE A 223 12.13 5.91 -14.06
C ILE A 223 13.39 6.76 -14.19
N ALA A 224 14.34 6.39 -15.05
CA ALA A 224 15.55 7.18 -15.27
C ALA A 224 15.27 8.65 -15.68
N PRO A 225 14.25 8.97 -16.51
CA PRO A 225 13.87 10.36 -16.78
C PRO A 225 13.39 11.11 -15.54
N ILE A 226 12.60 10.45 -14.67
CA ILE A 226 12.12 11.01 -13.39
C ILE A 226 13.31 11.28 -12.46
N ARG A 227 14.17 10.27 -12.25
CA ARG A 227 15.27 10.35 -11.29
C ARG A 227 16.26 11.46 -11.66
N ARG A 228 16.56 11.63 -12.94
CA ARG A 228 17.43 12.71 -13.44
C ARG A 228 16.90 14.09 -13.02
N GLU A 229 15.62 14.33 -13.20
CA GLU A 229 14.96 15.59 -12.83
C GLU A 229 14.86 15.78 -11.32
N LEU A 230 14.48 14.73 -10.57
CA LEU A 230 14.42 14.76 -9.11
C LEU A 230 15.82 15.03 -8.51
N ARG A 231 16.87 14.30 -8.92
CA ARG A 231 18.24 14.53 -8.44
C ARG A 231 18.74 15.94 -8.76
N ALA A 232 18.35 16.52 -9.90
CA ALA A 232 18.78 17.86 -10.30
C ALA A 232 18.04 19.02 -9.59
N LYS A 233 16.75 18.84 -9.26
CA LYS A 233 15.86 19.93 -8.78
C LYS A 233 15.37 19.74 -7.35
N TYR A 234 15.12 18.50 -6.95
CA TYR A 234 14.50 18.11 -5.69
C TYR A 234 15.23 16.90 -5.08
N PRO A 235 16.57 16.96 -4.85
CA PRO A 235 17.40 15.82 -4.44
C PRO A 235 17.03 15.22 -3.07
N ASP A 236 16.17 15.94 -2.36
CA ASP A 236 15.62 15.64 -1.05
C ASP A 236 14.38 14.71 -1.11
N VAL A 237 13.75 14.53 -2.28
CA VAL A 237 12.56 13.66 -2.44
C VAL A 237 12.94 12.20 -2.22
N ASN A 238 12.18 11.52 -1.35
CA ASN A 238 12.45 10.14 -0.95
C ASN A 238 11.21 9.23 -0.97
N THR A 239 10.04 9.74 -1.35
CA THR A 239 8.78 8.99 -1.40
C THR A 239 8.05 9.28 -2.71
N LEU A 240 7.66 8.24 -3.45
CA LEU A 240 6.99 8.37 -4.74
C LEU A 240 5.59 7.71 -4.70
N LEU A 241 4.56 8.50 -5.01
CA LEU A 241 3.18 8.06 -5.11
C LEU A 241 2.81 7.91 -6.59
N PHE A 242 2.59 6.69 -7.07
CA PHE A 242 2.35 6.42 -8.50
C PHE A 242 0.86 6.33 -8.82
N SER A 243 0.34 7.28 -9.62
CA SER A 243 -0.97 7.16 -10.28
C SER A 243 -0.75 6.73 -11.73
N MET A 244 -1.28 5.56 -12.10
CA MET A 244 -0.93 4.89 -13.36
C MET A 244 -2.20 4.51 -14.13
N GLU A 245 -2.10 4.46 -15.47
CA GLU A 245 -3.15 3.94 -16.34
C GLU A 245 -3.19 2.42 -16.40
N ASN A 246 -4.20 1.85 -17.09
CA ASN A 246 -4.28 0.42 -17.36
C ASN A 246 -3.06 -0.08 -18.15
N GLY A 247 -2.63 -1.29 -17.83
CA GLY A 247 -1.41 -1.93 -18.31
C GLY A 247 -0.14 -1.50 -17.56
N LEU A 248 -0.22 -0.48 -16.69
CA LEU A 248 0.90 0.02 -15.88
C LEU A 248 0.66 -0.10 -14.37
N ARG A 249 -0.54 -0.46 -13.91
CA ARG A 249 -0.86 -0.53 -12.47
C ARG A 249 -0.17 -1.70 -11.78
N LEU A 250 0.02 -2.78 -12.53
CA LEU A 250 0.72 -3.99 -12.11
C LEU A 250 2.19 -3.95 -12.53
N ILE A 251 2.88 -2.83 -12.29
CA ILE A 251 4.35 -2.79 -12.34
C ILE A 251 4.87 -3.09 -10.93
N PRO A 252 5.78 -4.09 -10.74
CA PRO A 252 6.47 -4.34 -9.49
C PRO A 252 7.55 -3.26 -9.27
N LEU A 253 7.12 -2.01 -9.04
CA LEU A 253 7.95 -0.80 -9.03
C LEU A 253 9.21 -0.97 -8.17
N ALA A 254 9.07 -1.61 -7.01
CA ALA A 254 10.14 -1.87 -6.05
C ALA A 254 11.35 -2.63 -6.65
N ALA A 255 11.14 -3.45 -7.69
CA ALA A 255 12.16 -4.25 -8.36
C ALA A 255 12.54 -3.77 -9.76
N LEU A 256 12.17 -2.53 -10.14
CA LEU A 256 12.79 -1.84 -11.27
C LEU A 256 14.24 -1.51 -10.89
N TYR A 257 15.20 -1.88 -11.73
CA TYR A 257 16.63 -1.89 -11.41
C TYR A 257 17.41 -0.85 -12.22
N ASP A 258 18.20 -0.06 -11.52
CA ASP A 258 19.12 0.90 -12.10
C ASP A 258 20.48 0.26 -12.38
N GLU A 259 20.91 0.26 -13.64
CA GLU A 259 22.26 -0.17 -14.01
C GLU A 259 23.33 0.92 -13.87
N GLU A 260 22.95 2.18 -13.59
CA GLU A 260 23.90 3.29 -13.35
C GLU A 260 24.52 3.21 -11.95
N ASP A 261 23.71 3.14 -10.89
CA ASP A 261 24.15 3.02 -9.50
C ASP A 261 24.22 1.54 -9.02
N GLY A 262 23.54 0.62 -9.71
CA GLY A 262 23.49 -0.81 -9.36
C GLY A 262 22.43 -1.19 -8.31
N GLU A 263 21.39 -0.38 -8.18
CA GLU A 263 20.38 -0.42 -7.11
C GLU A 263 18.96 -0.69 -7.65
N TYR A 264 18.11 -1.35 -6.85
CA TYR A 264 16.67 -1.38 -7.09
C TYR A 264 15.98 -0.07 -6.69
N LEU A 265 14.84 0.25 -7.30
CA LEU A 265 14.08 1.47 -7.01
C LEU A 265 13.63 1.56 -5.54
N THR A 266 13.40 0.43 -4.86
CA THR A 266 13.14 0.40 -3.41
C THR A 266 14.34 0.80 -2.55
N GLU A 267 15.57 0.78 -3.08
CA GLU A 267 16.75 1.25 -2.36
C GLU A 267 16.84 2.79 -2.41
N GLN A 268 16.23 3.38 -3.45
CA GLN A 268 16.24 4.82 -3.72
C GLN A 268 15.03 5.56 -3.14
N TYR A 269 13.84 4.95 -3.15
CA TYR A 269 12.59 5.61 -2.72
C TYR A 269 11.65 4.69 -1.93
N GLN A 270 10.88 5.28 -1.02
CA GLN A 270 9.65 4.71 -0.48
C GLN A 270 8.56 4.76 -1.57
N LEU A 271 7.79 3.68 -1.73
CA LEU A 271 6.86 3.53 -2.85
C LEU A 271 5.41 3.29 -2.37
N SER A 272 4.45 3.88 -3.07
CA SER A 272 3.02 3.56 -2.96
C SER A 272 2.33 3.74 -4.31
N VAL A 273 1.41 2.84 -4.67
CA VAL A 273 0.49 3.00 -5.80
C VAL A 273 -0.76 3.73 -5.30
N ILE A 274 -1.28 4.67 -6.08
CA ILE A 274 -2.49 5.40 -5.73
C ILE A 274 -3.50 5.36 -6.89
N PRO A 275 -4.80 5.06 -6.62
CA PRO A 275 -5.81 5.07 -7.67
C PRO A 275 -6.02 6.49 -8.22
N ARG A 276 -6.26 7.47 -7.31
CA ARG A 276 -6.17 8.91 -7.58
C ARG A 276 -5.86 9.69 -6.31
N PHE A 277 -5.13 10.79 -6.41
CA PHE A 277 -4.67 11.58 -5.28
C PHE A 277 -5.81 12.18 -4.45
N SER A 278 -6.84 12.69 -5.12
CA SER A 278 -8.04 13.27 -4.48
C SER A 278 -8.79 12.31 -3.57
N ALA A 279 -8.75 11.00 -3.84
CA ALA A 279 -9.46 10.01 -3.06
C ALA A 279 -8.74 9.63 -1.75
N LEU A 280 -7.46 9.98 -1.59
CA LEU A 280 -6.64 9.60 -0.44
C LEU A 280 -7.10 10.28 0.86
N ASP A 281 -6.97 9.54 1.97
CA ASP A 281 -7.00 10.09 3.32
C ASP A 281 -5.57 10.30 3.82
N LEU A 282 -5.13 11.56 3.74
CA LEU A 282 -3.75 11.98 3.96
C LEU A 282 -3.43 12.29 5.43
N ARG A 283 -4.34 11.98 6.36
CA ARG A 283 -4.18 12.25 7.81
C ARG A 283 -3.15 11.29 8.42
N PRO A 284 -2.10 11.78 9.11
CA PRO A 284 -1.08 10.95 9.77
C PRO A 284 -1.63 9.84 10.67
N SER A 285 -0.93 8.72 10.68
CA SER A 285 -1.29 7.49 11.40
C SER A 285 -0.07 6.94 12.13
N ASP A 286 0.02 7.11 13.46
CA ASP A 286 0.99 6.35 14.25
C ASP A 286 0.47 4.91 14.41
N LEU A 287 1.25 3.97 13.89
CA LEU A 287 0.97 2.53 13.95
C LEU A 287 1.90 1.76 14.89
N SER A 288 2.89 2.42 15.50
CA SER A 288 3.90 1.77 16.38
C SER A 288 3.29 1.01 17.57
N ASN A 289 2.10 1.42 17.99
CA ASN A 289 1.33 0.84 19.10
C ASN A 289 -0.14 0.55 18.72
N ALA A 290 -0.44 0.43 17.42
CA ALA A 290 -1.79 0.21 16.92
C ALA A 290 -2.35 -1.17 17.36
N ASP A 291 -3.66 -1.22 17.61
CA ASP A 291 -4.36 -2.47 17.89
C ASP A 291 -4.64 -3.24 16.58
N VAL A 292 -4.21 -4.51 16.52
CA VAL A 292 -4.28 -5.39 15.33
C VAL A 292 -5.42 -6.40 15.46
N LEU A 293 -6.25 -6.54 14.42
CA LEU A 293 -7.10 -7.72 14.21
C LEU A 293 -6.48 -8.57 13.10
N ALA A 294 -5.90 -9.71 13.47
CA ALA A 294 -5.32 -10.66 12.53
C ALA A 294 -6.19 -11.92 12.41
N MET A 295 -6.65 -12.20 11.20
CA MET A 295 -7.36 -13.44 10.86
C MET A 295 -6.55 -14.23 9.85
N GLY A 296 -6.61 -15.56 9.91
CA GLY A 296 -5.92 -16.41 8.95
C GLY A 296 -6.53 -17.79 8.82
N ILE A 297 -6.43 -18.33 7.61
CA ILE A 297 -7.05 -19.60 7.21
C ILE A 297 -5.99 -20.44 6.51
N SER A 298 -5.63 -21.56 7.13
CA SER A 298 -4.72 -22.57 6.56
C SER A 298 -5.47 -23.70 5.87
N GLU A 299 -6.70 -23.97 6.28
CA GLU A 299 -7.57 -25.06 5.80
C GLU A 299 -8.76 -24.51 5.02
N PHE A 300 -8.97 -25.00 3.79
CA PHE A 300 -10.07 -24.56 2.92
C PHE A 300 -11.05 -25.69 2.64
N ARG A 301 -12.35 -25.40 2.80
CA ARG A 301 -13.43 -26.37 2.59
C ARG A 301 -13.61 -26.80 1.13
N ASN A 302 -13.17 -25.96 0.18
CA ASN A 302 -13.11 -26.30 -1.23
C ASN A 302 -11.64 -26.42 -1.67
N SER A 303 -11.01 -27.55 -1.34
CA SER A 303 -9.60 -27.81 -1.66
C SER A 303 -9.30 -28.03 -3.15
N GLU A 304 -10.33 -28.08 -4.00
CA GLU A 304 -10.18 -28.07 -5.47
C GLU A 304 -9.99 -26.65 -6.03
N GLU A 305 -10.46 -25.63 -5.30
CA GLU A 305 -10.37 -24.20 -5.67
C GLU A 305 -9.23 -23.50 -4.93
N TYR A 306 -9.03 -23.83 -3.65
CA TYR A 306 -8.04 -23.19 -2.77
C TYR A 306 -7.06 -24.21 -2.19
N ALA A 307 -5.78 -24.06 -2.54
CA ALA A 307 -4.70 -24.81 -1.91
C ALA A 307 -4.58 -24.46 -0.41
N PRO A 308 -4.19 -25.40 0.47
CA PRO A 308 -3.87 -25.09 1.86
C PRO A 308 -2.78 -24.02 1.97
N LEU A 309 -2.88 -23.17 3.00
CA LEU A 309 -1.87 -22.16 3.31
C LEU A 309 -1.18 -22.55 4.63
N SER A 310 -0.36 -23.60 4.56
CA SER A 310 0.16 -24.33 5.73
C SER A 310 0.94 -23.44 6.71
N ALA A 311 1.57 -22.36 6.23
CA ALA A 311 2.34 -21.42 7.05
C ALA A 311 1.53 -20.39 7.84
N VAL A 312 0.25 -20.14 7.50
CA VAL A 312 -0.57 -19.07 8.12
C VAL A 312 -0.65 -19.13 9.66
N PRO A 313 -0.75 -20.30 10.33
CA PRO A 313 -0.77 -20.37 11.78
C PRO A 313 0.55 -19.87 12.40
N LEU A 314 1.67 -20.06 11.70
CA LEU A 314 2.99 -19.54 12.09
C LEU A 314 3.13 -18.06 11.76
N GLU A 315 2.60 -17.59 10.63
CA GLU A 315 2.55 -16.15 10.27
C GLU A 315 1.84 -15.34 11.37
N LEU A 316 0.64 -15.76 11.75
CA LEU A 316 -0.10 -15.15 12.86
C LEU A 316 0.65 -15.25 14.20
N LYS A 317 1.46 -16.30 14.44
CA LYS A 317 2.33 -16.39 15.62
C LYS A 317 3.45 -15.37 15.59
N LEU A 318 4.08 -15.17 14.43
CA LEU A 318 5.15 -14.20 14.23
C LEU A 318 4.62 -12.78 14.41
N ILE A 319 3.44 -12.48 13.87
CA ILE A 319 2.76 -11.19 14.10
C ILE A 319 2.44 -11.04 15.60
N GLN A 320 1.92 -12.08 16.27
CA GLN A 320 1.69 -12.04 17.71
C GLN A 320 2.98 -11.78 18.51
N SER A 321 4.10 -12.44 18.18
CA SER A 321 5.36 -12.30 18.92
C SER A 321 6.08 -10.98 18.63
N VAL A 322 6.12 -10.53 17.37
CA VAL A 322 6.74 -9.27 16.95
C VAL A 322 5.92 -8.06 17.41
N TRP A 323 4.58 -8.17 17.49
CA TRP A 323 3.71 -7.06 17.90
C TRP A 323 3.43 -7.01 19.40
N SER A 324 3.16 -8.16 20.03
CA SER A 324 2.81 -8.24 21.46
C SER A 324 4.01 -8.52 22.37
N GLY A 325 5.06 -9.16 21.82
CA GLY A 325 6.28 -9.52 22.55
C GLY A 325 7.29 -8.37 22.61
N GLY A 326 8.09 -8.33 23.67
CA GLY A 326 8.96 -7.19 23.98
C GLY A 326 9.01 -6.96 25.48
N ASP A 327 9.49 -7.97 26.21
CA ASP A 327 9.35 -8.08 27.67
C ASP A 327 10.36 -7.20 28.45
N THR A 328 10.91 -6.18 27.78
CA THR A 328 11.98 -5.30 28.24
C THR A 328 11.57 -3.83 28.40
N LEU A 329 10.34 -3.45 28.00
CA LEU A 329 9.83 -2.09 28.18
C LEU A 329 8.64 -2.04 29.16
N SER A 330 8.75 -1.11 30.11
CA SER A 330 8.06 -1.12 31.41
C SER A 330 6.89 -0.11 31.51
N HIS A 331 6.40 0.41 30.37
CA HIS A 331 5.37 1.46 30.39
C HIS A 331 3.95 0.90 30.38
N SER A 332 3.06 1.57 31.13
CA SER A 332 1.68 1.13 31.36
C SER A 332 0.72 1.44 30.20
N SER A 333 1.15 2.20 29.20
CA SER A 333 0.48 2.41 27.91
C SER A 333 0.62 1.17 27.02
N GLU A 334 1.86 0.77 26.73
CA GLU A 334 2.22 -0.37 25.89
C GLU A 334 1.53 -1.67 26.35
N ARG A 335 1.43 -1.87 27.67
CA ARG A 335 0.73 -3.03 28.27
C ARG A 335 -0.77 -3.11 27.94
N ARG A 336 -1.40 -2.04 27.45
CA ARG A 336 -2.82 -2.04 27.04
C ARG A 336 -3.01 -2.51 25.60
N ALA A 337 -2.16 -2.09 24.66
CA ALA A 337 -2.22 -2.54 23.26
C ALA A 337 -2.05 -4.08 23.16
N ARG A 338 -1.11 -4.61 23.96
CA ARG A 338 -0.87 -6.06 24.17
C ARG A 338 -2.12 -6.85 24.64
N GLN A 339 -3.19 -6.18 25.09
CA GLN A 339 -4.40 -6.80 25.63
C GLN A 339 -5.68 -6.52 24.80
N ARG A 340 -5.56 -5.83 23.66
CA ARG A 340 -6.70 -5.48 22.79
C ARG A 340 -6.62 -6.09 21.39
N SER A 341 -5.40 -6.28 20.88
CA SER A 341 -5.15 -7.00 19.61
C SER A 341 -5.77 -8.41 19.65
N ARG A 342 -6.40 -8.85 18.55
CA ARG A 342 -7.11 -10.15 18.46
C ARG A 342 -6.56 -10.99 17.30
N PHE A 343 -6.46 -12.29 17.54
CA PHE A 343 -5.98 -13.28 16.58
C PHE A 343 -7.06 -14.36 16.38
N ARG A 344 -7.32 -14.74 15.12
CA ARG A 344 -8.41 -15.65 14.73
C ARG A 344 -7.92 -16.64 13.67
N ALA A 345 -7.90 -17.93 13.99
CA ALA A 345 -7.53 -18.99 13.05
C ALA A 345 -8.76 -19.75 12.55
N ASN A 346 -8.70 -20.25 11.30
CA ASN A 346 -9.58 -21.29 10.72
C ASN A 346 -11.05 -21.12 11.15
N SER A 347 -11.55 -21.97 12.06
CA SER A 347 -12.96 -21.97 12.49
C SER A 347 -13.49 -20.65 13.07
N ASN A 348 -12.57 -19.75 13.44
CA ASN A 348 -12.84 -18.44 14.03
C ASN A 348 -12.60 -17.27 13.07
N ALA A 349 -12.04 -17.50 11.88
CA ALA A 349 -11.81 -16.50 10.83
C ALA A 349 -13.06 -16.34 9.93
N THR A 350 -14.20 -16.05 10.57
CA THR A 350 -15.53 -15.98 9.93
C THR A 350 -15.96 -14.54 9.66
N LEU A 351 -16.83 -14.35 8.67
CA LEU A 351 -17.42 -13.03 8.37
C LEU A 351 -18.24 -12.48 9.56
N ALA A 352 -18.86 -13.36 10.34
CA ALA A 352 -19.54 -12.99 11.57
C ALA A 352 -18.57 -12.42 12.62
N ASN A 353 -17.44 -13.09 12.85
CA ASN A 353 -16.43 -12.65 13.82
C ASN A 353 -15.72 -11.38 13.35
N LEU A 354 -15.37 -11.25 12.06
CA LEU A 354 -14.75 -10.04 11.49
C LEU A 354 -15.62 -8.81 11.74
N ARG A 355 -16.92 -8.91 11.41
CA ARG A 355 -17.90 -7.84 11.66
C ARG A 355 -18.15 -7.60 13.17
N GLN A 356 -18.02 -8.61 14.02
CA GLN A 356 -18.21 -8.47 15.48
C GLN A 356 -17.00 -7.79 16.14
N ASP A 357 -15.80 -8.34 15.93
CA ASP A 357 -14.54 -7.80 16.45
C ASP A 357 -14.42 -6.31 16.09
N ARG A 358 -14.73 -5.95 14.83
CA ARG A 358 -14.62 -4.56 14.37
C ARG A 358 -15.68 -3.59 14.89
N ARG A 359 -16.82 -4.09 15.38
CA ARG A 359 -17.83 -3.30 16.12
C ARG A 359 -17.49 -3.16 17.61
N GLU A 360 -16.95 -4.21 18.23
CA GLU A 360 -16.52 -4.17 19.63
C GLU A 360 -15.29 -3.26 19.82
N HIS A 361 -14.40 -3.21 18.85
CA HIS A 361 -13.17 -2.44 18.93
C HIS A 361 -12.73 -1.91 17.55
N PRO A 362 -12.46 -0.60 17.42
CA PRO A 362 -11.87 -0.04 16.21
C PRO A 362 -10.38 -0.36 16.11
N PHE A 363 -10.06 -1.52 15.53
CA PHE A 363 -8.70 -1.89 15.13
C PHE A 363 -8.22 -0.96 14.02
N GLN A 364 -6.99 -0.45 14.17
CA GLN A 364 -6.33 0.39 13.17
C GLN A 364 -5.66 -0.44 12.06
N ILE A 365 -5.23 -1.66 12.40
CA ILE A 365 -4.64 -2.62 11.45
C ILE A 365 -5.56 -3.83 11.38
N ILE A 366 -5.94 -4.22 10.16
CA ILE A 366 -6.59 -5.50 9.88
C ILE A 366 -5.68 -6.32 8.99
N HIS A 367 -5.44 -7.58 9.35
CA HIS A 367 -4.56 -8.50 8.65
C HIS A 367 -5.34 -9.77 8.30
N LEU A 368 -5.33 -10.17 7.03
CA LEU A 368 -6.04 -11.34 6.52
C LEU A 368 -5.06 -12.25 5.76
N ALA A 369 -4.61 -13.31 6.44
CA ALA A 369 -3.76 -14.35 5.88
C ALA A 369 -4.62 -15.46 5.27
N THR A 370 -5.09 -15.21 4.04
CA THR A 370 -6.02 -16.08 3.30
C THR A 370 -5.95 -15.75 1.81
N HIS A 371 -6.46 -16.65 0.96
CA HIS A 371 -6.58 -16.38 -0.48
C HIS A 371 -7.46 -15.15 -0.74
N ALA A 372 -6.93 -14.20 -1.49
CA ALA A 372 -7.66 -13.06 -2.01
C ALA A 372 -7.38 -12.90 -3.51
N ASN A 373 -8.44 -12.88 -4.33
CA ASN A 373 -8.35 -13.01 -5.77
C ASN A 373 -8.88 -11.74 -6.45
N PHE A 374 -8.04 -11.12 -7.28
CA PHE A 374 -8.42 -10.03 -8.18
C PHE A 374 -8.63 -10.62 -9.58
N ASN A 375 -9.90 -10.82 -9.90
CA ASN A 375 -10.36 -11.56 -11.07
C ASN A 375 -10.79 -10.61 -12.19
N PRO A 376 -10.60 -11.01 -13.47
CA PRO A 376 -11.26 -10.39 -14.62
C PRO A 376 -12.78 -10.33 -14.48
N GLY A 377 -13.39 -9.24 -14.94
CA GLY A 377 -14.84 -9.04 -14.95
C GLY A 377 -15.26 -7.78 -14.20
N VAL A 378 -16.22 -7.91 -13.29
CA VAL A 378 -16.68 -6.83 -12.41
C VAL A 378 -16.09 -6.98 -11.01
N ALA A 379 -16.07 -5.89 -10.23
CA ALA A 379 -15.49 -5.90 -8.87
C ALA A 379 -16.01 -7.04 -7.97
N SER A 380 -17.27 -7.45 -8.12
CA SER A 380 -17.87 -8.56 -7.35
C SER A 380 -17.33 -9.95 -7.70
N ASP A 381 -16.62 -10.12 -8.81
CA ASP A 381 -16.00 -11.40 -9.19
C ASP A 381 -14.67 -11.60 -8.43
N SER A 382 -14.07 -10.50 -7.97
CA SER A 382 -12.94 -10.48 -7.04
C SER A 382 -13.41 -10.73 -5.60
N ASN A 383 -12.58 -11.39 -4.79
CA ASN A 383 -13.01 -11.91 -3.47
C ASN A 383 -11.88 -12.08 -2.45
N ILE A 384 -12.26 -12.19 -1.17
CA ILE A 384 -11.42 -12.68 -0.06
C ILE A 384 -12.09 -13.94 0.50
N GLN A 385 -11.35 -15.05 0.59
CA GLN A 385 -11.87 -16.28 1.17
C GLN A 385 -11.88 -16.20 2.71
N LEU A 386 -13.05 -16.30 3.32
CA LEU A 386 -13.22 -16.46 4.78
C LEU A 386 -13.63 -17.92 5.10
N TRP A 387 -13.62 -18.31 6.37
CA TRP A 387 -13.85 -19.72 6.74
C TRP A 387 -15.27 -20.22 6.42
N ASP A 388 -16.26 -19.35 6.61
CA ASP A 388 -17.68 -19.64 6.42
C ASP A 388 -18.23 -19.20 5.06
N THR A 389 -17.50 -18.35 4.32
CA THR A 389 -17.99 -17.73 3.09
C THR A 389 -16.87 -17.12 2.25
N THR A 390 -17.08 -17.02 0.93
CA THR A 390 -16.25 -16.22 0.03
C THR A 390 -16.80 -14.80 0.02
N LEU A 391 -16.06 -13.83 0.57
CA LEU A 391 -16.48 -12.44 0.68
C LEU A 391 -16.21 -11.71 -0.65
N PRO A 392 -17.24 -11.31 -1.43
CA PRO A 392 -17.01 -10.61 -2.69
C PRO A 392 -16.58 -9.17 -2.44
N LEU A 393 -15.61 -8.69 -3.20
CA LEU A 393 -15.09 -7.33 -3.10
C LEU A 393 -15.99 -6.34 -3.86
N ASN A 394 -17.21 -6.14 -3.38
CA ASN A 394 -18.07 -5.04 -3.83
C ASN A 394 -18.40 -4.07 -2.67
N PRO A 395 -18.64 -2.78 -2.95
CA PRO A 395 -18.79 -1.77 -1.91
C PRO A 395 -19.86 -2.10 -0.87
N PHE A 396 -21.01 -2.62 -1.29
CA PHE A 396 -22.09 -3.01 -0.39
C PHE A 396 -21.70 -4.11 0.61
N GLN A 397 -20.86 -5.08 0.21
CA GLN A 397 -20.34 -6.07 1.16
C GLN A 397 -19.26 -5.49 2.08
N ILE A 398 -18.40 -4.60 1.58
CA ILE A 398 -17.36 -3.95 2.41
C ILE A 398 -17.96 -2.99 3.44
N GLU A 399 -18.96 -2.18 3.09
CA GLU A 399 -19.61 -1.23 4.00
C GLU A 399 -20.05 -1.92 5.31
N THR A 400 -20.60 -3.13 5.21
CA THR A 400 -21.04 -3.94 6.37
C THR A 400 -19.92 -4.39 7.32
N LEU A 401 -18.66 -4.26 6.91
CA LEU A 401 -17.48 -4.56 7.75
C LEU A 401 -17.14 -3.39 8.69
N ASN A 402 -17.70 -2.20 8.45
CA ASN A 402 -17.44 -0.98 9.22
C ASN A 402 -15.91 -0.69 9.30
N TRP A 403 -15.20 -0.87 8.17
CA TRP A 403 -13.78 -0.52 8.05
C TRP A 403 -13.55 0.99 7.96
N ASN A 404 -14.55 1.74 7.51
CA ASN A 404 -14.55 3.20 7.36
C ASN A 404 -14.76 4.01 8.67
N ASN A 405 -15.18 3.37 9.77
CA ASN A 405 -15.70 4.07 10.95
C ASN A 405 -15.06 3.58 12.28
N PRO A 406 -14.09 4.33 12.86
CA PRO A 406 -13.20 5.24 12.14
C PRO A 406 -12.43 4.48 11.04
N PRO A 407 -11.76 5.12 10.06
CA PRO A 407 -11.04 4.39 9.02
C PRO A 407 -9.97 3.45 9.59
N VAL A 408 -9.87 2.24 9.04
CA VAL A 408 -8.71 1.36 9.21
C VAL A 408 -7.52 2.05 8.51
N ASP A 409 -6.42 2.20 9.24
CA ASP A 409 -5.21 2.88 8.78
C ASP A 409 -4.36 2.00 7.85
N LEU A 410 -4.47 0.67 8.00
CA LEU A 410 -3.81 -0.33 7.17
C LEU A 410 -4.61 -1.65 7.12
N LEU A 411 -5.00 -2.06 5.92
CA LEU A 411 -5.36 -3.45 5.62
C LEU A 411 -4.10 -4.20 5.15
N VAL A 412 -3.92 -5.46 5.52
CA VAL A 412 -2.86 -6.35 5.03
C VAL A 412 -3.48 -7.63 4.50
N LEU A 413 -3.19 -7.98 3.24
CA LEU A 413 -3.61 -9.22 2.58
C LEU A 413 -2.35 -9.98 2.14
N SER A 414 -1.97 -11.04 2.86
CA SER A 414 -0.65 -11.67 2.67
C SER A 414 -0.58 -12.77 1.61
N ALA A 415 -1.72 -13.30 1.15
CA ALA A 415 -1.81 -14.31 0.10
C ALA A 415 -2.78 -13.88 -1.03
N CYS A 416 -2.51 -12.72 -1.63
CA CYS A 416 -3.24 -12.23 -2.79
C CYS A 416 -2.75 -12.85 -4.11
N ARG A 417 -3.66 -12.87 -5.10
CA ARG A 417 -3.37 -13.19 -6.50
C ARG A 417 -4.13 -12.26 -7.44
N THR A 418 -3.42 -11.64 -8.38
CA THR A 418 -3.98 -10.77 -9.42
C THR A 418 -3.80 -11.39 -10.80
N ALA A 419 -4.77 -11.21 -11.70
CA ALA A 419 -4.62 -11.56 -13.10
C ALA A 419 -3.79 -10.49 -13.85
N LEU A 420 -2.64 -10.89 -14.41
CA LEU A 420 -1.83 -10.06 -15.31
C LEU A 420 -2.60 -9.81 -16.62
N GLY A 421 -2.45 -8.59 -17.18
CA GLY A 421 -2.90 -8.27 -18.54
C GLY A 421 -4.41 -8.11 -18.66
N ASP A 422 -5.15 -8.18 -17.55
CA ASP A 422 -6.56 -7.85 -17.49
C ASP A 422 -6.78 -6.50 -16.80
N GLU A 423 -7.20 -5.52 -17.60
CA GLU A 423 -7.50 -4.14 -17.19
C GLU A 423 -8.47 -4.03 -16.01
N SER A 424 -9.37 -4.99 -15.83
CA SER A 424 -10.36 -4.97 -14.75
C SER A 424 -9.81 -5.56 -13.45
N ALA A 425 -8.92 -6.55 -13.52
CA ALA A 425 -8.14 -7.02 -12.37
C ALA A 425 -7.14 -5.95 -11.89
N GLU A 426 -6.54 -5.17 -12.81
CA GLU A 426 -5.71 -4.01 -12.46
C GLU A 426 -6.49 -2.96 -11.67
N LEU A 427 -7.72 -2.64 -12.10
CA LEU A 427 -8.61 -1.71 -11.40
C LEU A 427 -9.04 -2.23 -10.01
N GLY A 428 -9.27 -3.54 -9.88
CA GLY A 428 -9.49 -4.19 -8.59
C GLY A 428 -8.32 -4.00 -7.62
N PHE A 429 -7.10 -4.27 -8.07
CA PHE A 429 -5.90 -4.15 -7.23
C PHE A 429 -5.54 -2.68 -6.91
N ALA A 430 -5.47 -1.80 -7.92
CA ALA A 430 -5.10 -0.41 -7.73
C ALA A 430 -6.17 0.41 -6.98
N GLY A 431 -7.45 0.00 -7.10
CA GLY A 431 -8.57 0.59 -6.37
C GLY A 431 -8.81 -0.01 -4.98
N LEU A 432 -8.04 -1.03 -4.57
CA LEU A 432 -8.28 -1.85 -3.37
C LEU A 432 -8.48 -1.03 -2.08
N SER A 433 -7.70 0.03 -1.85
CA SER A 433 -7.87 0.85 -0.64
C SER A 433 -9.18 1.66 -0.66
N LEU A 434 -9.67 2.06 -1.84
CA LEU A 434 -10.97 2.72 -2.01
C LEU A 434 -12.11 1.71 -1.84
N GLN A 435 -11.99 0.56 -2.50
CA GLN A 435 -12.94 -0.55 -2.44
C GLN A 435 -13.12 -1.08 -1.01
N ALA A 436 -12.03 -1.13 -0.22
CA ALA A 436 -12.00 -1.51 1.19
C ALA A 436 -12.36 -0.37 2.16
N GLU A 437 -12.48 0.87 1.68
CA GLU A 437 -12.69 2.09 2.49
C GLU A 437 -11.68 2.28 3.64
N VAL A 438 -10.41 1.96 3.35
CA VAL A 438 -9.27 2.08 4.27
C VAL A 438 -8.28 3.14 3.78
N LYS A 439 -7.41 3.66 4.67
CA LYS A 439 -6.38 4.63 4.23
C LYS A 439 -5.37 4.01 3.26
N SER A 440 -5.00 2.76 3.51
CA SER A 440 -3.95 2.03 2.81
C SER A 440 -4.19 0.53 2.87
N THR A 441 -3.79 -0.21 1.82
CA THR A 441 -3.72 -1.67 1.83
C THR A 441 -2.32 -2.13 1.40
N LEU A 442 -1.72 -3.04 2.15
CA LEU A 442 -0.57 -3.84 1.69
C LEU A 442 -1.09 -5.16 1.14
N ALA A 443 -0.80 -5.47 -0.13
CA ALA A 443 -1.25 -6.70 -0.78
C ALA A 443 -0.14 -7.29 -1.67
N SER A 444 -0.13 -8.62 -1.84
CA SER A 444 0.74 -9.26 -2.83
C SER A 444 0.14 -9.20 -4.24
N LEU A 445 0.99 -8.92 -5.22
CA LEU A 445 0.66 -8.87 -6.63
C LEU A 445 0.35 -10.28 -7.19
N TRP A 446 1.13 -11.27 -6.76
CA TRP A 446 0.99 -12.71 -7.06
C TRP A 446 1.12 -13.55 -5.78
N TYR A 447 0.89 -14.86 -5.89
CA TYR A 447 1.12 -15.80 -4.80
C TYR A 447 2.61 -15.91 -4.47
N VAL A 448 2.99 -15.47 -3.28
CA VAL A 448 4.36 -15.58 -2.75
C VAL A 448 4.47 -16.87 -1.93
N GLY A 449 5.54 -17.62 -2.14
CA GLY A 449 5.78 -18.88 -1.43
C GLY A 449 5.93 -18.70 0.08
N ASP A 450 5.33 -19.61 0.84
CA ASP A 450 5.14 -19.56 2.30
C ASP A 450 6.32 -19.04 3.13
N LEU A 451 7.54 -19.52 2.88
CA LEU A 451 8.72 -19.11 3.64
C LEU A 451 9.10 -17.64 3.37
N SER A 452 8.93 -17.18 2.14
CA SER A 452 9.12 -15.76 1.77
C SER A 452 8.08 -14.88 2.43
N THR A 453 6.80 -15.29 2.43
CA THR A 453 5.71 -14.58 3.13
C THR A 453 5.96 -14.51 4.65
N LEU A 454 6.40 -15.60 5.28
CA LEU A 454 6.76 -15.63 6.70
C LEU A 454 7.89 -14.67 7.06
N VAL A 455 8.98 -14.66 6.28
CA VAL A 455 10.11 -13.73 6.53
C VAL A 455 9.69 -12.29 6.25
N TYR A 456 9.00 -12.04 5.15
CA TYR A 456 8.52 -10.70 4.77
C TYR A 456 7.57 -10.14 5.85
N MET A 457 6.57 -10.88 6.29
CA MET A 457 5.60 -10.39 7.30
C MET A 457 6.24 -10.24 8.68
N MET A 458 7.17 -11.12 9.06
CA MET A 458 7.96 -10.95 10.29
C MET A 458 8.76 -9.63 10.27
N GLU A 459 9.40 -9.28 9.15
CA GLU A 459 10.11 -8.01 9.00
C GLU A 459 9.16 -6.81 8.84
N PHE A 460 8.03 -6.95 8.15
CA PHE A 460 7.05 -5.88 7.98
C PHE A 460 6.49 -5.41 9.32
N TYR A 461 6.02 -6.33 10.17
CA TYR A 461 5.52 -5.96 11.50
C TYR A 461 6.65 -5.51 12.43
N ARG A 462 7.90 -5.92 12.21
CA ARG A 462 9.07 -5.44 12.98
C ARG A 462 9.43 -4.00 12.61
N ASN A 463 9.42 -3.68 11.32
CA ASN A 463 9.69 -2.34 10.80
C ASN A 463 8.54 -1.36 11.08
N LEU A 464 7.28 -1.79 10.91
CA LEU A 464 6.07 -0.98 11.18
C LEU A 464 5.92 -0.63 12.68
N ARG A 465 6.43 -1.49 13.57
CA ARG A 465 6.47 -1.23 15.01
C ARG A 465 7.61 -0.33 15.46
N SER A 466 8.64 -0.15 14.63
CA SER A 466 9.84 0.59 15.02
C SER A 466 9.54 2.09 15.19
N PRO A 467 9.94 2.74 16.31
CA PRO A 467 9.79 4.19 16.48
C PRO A 467 10.70 5.00 15.55
N GLU A 468 11.62 4.35 14.83
CA GLU A 468 12.46 4.94 13.80
C GLU A 468 11.83 4.88 12.40
N THR A 469 10.60 4.35 12.26
CA THR A 469 9.86 4.25 11.00
C THR A 469 8.68 5.21 11.03
N GLY A 470 8.71 6.26 10.21
CA GLY A 470 7.71 7.33 10.19
C GLY A 470 6.53 7.09 9.25
N SER A 471 6.55 6.04 8.42
CA SER A 471 5.51 5.80 7.40
C SER A 471 5.26 4.31 7.12
N LYS A 472 4.10 3.99 6.54
CA LYS A 472 3.78 2.63 6.05
C LYS A 472 4.66 2.27 4.85
N ALA A 473 4.96 3.22 3.96
CA ALA A 473 5.85 2.98 2.83
C ALA A 473 7.31 2.79 3.25
N GLU A 474 7.75 3.43 4.33
CA GLU A 474 9.06 3.21 4.96
C GLU A 474 9.13 1.82 5.60
N ALA A 475 8.03 1.35 6.23
CA ALA A 475 7.95 -0.01 6.75
C ALA A 475 8.05 -1.06 5.63
N VAL A 476 7.39 -0.83 4.49
CA VAL A 476 7.52 -1.66 3.27
C VAL A 476 8.95 -1.60 2.71
N GLN A 477 9.51 -0.41 2.55
CA GLN A 477 10.87 -0.20 2.02
C GLN A 477 11.91 -0.93 2.88
N LYS A 478 11.94 -0.68 4.20
CA LYS A 478 12.87 -1.36 5.14
C LYS A 478 12.71 -2.88 5.14
N THR A 479 11.51 -3.38 4.82
CA THR A 479 11.25 -4.83 4.69
C THR A 479 11.83 -5.38 3.39
N GLN A 480 11.68 -4.67 2.27
CA GLN A 480 12.28 -5.05 0.99
C GLN A 480 13.82 -5.00 1.06
N LEU A 481 14.39 -4.00 1.74
CA LEU A 481 15.82 -3.93 2.08
C LEU A 481 16.29 -5.09 2.97
N ALA A 482 15.48 -5.49 3.97
CA ALA A 482 15.78 -6.64 4.83
C ALA A 482 15.77 -7.98 4.07
N MET A 483 14.99 -8.08 2.99
CA MET A 483 14.97 -9.24 2.08
C MET A 483 16.16 -9.25 1.11
N LEU A 484 16.71 -8.08 0.75
CA LEU A 484 17.95 -7.99 -0.03
C LEU A 484 19.21 -8.30 0.81
N SER A 485 19.18 -8.05 2.12
CA SER A 485 20.35 -8.20 3.00
C SER A 485 20.62 -9.65 3.45
N GLU A 486 21.70 -10.25 2.94
CA GLU A 486 22.13 -11.63 3.25
C GLU A 486 22.27 -11.92 4.75
N GLU A 487 22.96 -11.06 5.50
CA GLU A 487 23.14 -11.22 6.95
C GLU A 487 21.81 -11.03 7.70
N ARG A 488 20.91 -10.18 7.22
CA ARG A 488 19.59 -10.01 7.83
C ARG A 488 18.71 -11.22 7.59
N LEU A 489 18.73 -11.80 6.40
CA LEU A 489 18.12 -13.10 6.13
C LEU A 489 18.73 -14.22 7.00
N LYS A 490 20.06 -14.26 7.18
CA LYS A 490 20.73 -15.20 8.10
C LYS A 490 20.25 -15.05 9.56
N GLN A 491 19.94 -13.82 10.01
CA GLN A 491 19.32 -13.59 11.32
C GLN A 491 17.87 -14.08 11.36
N ASN A 492 17.03 -13.70 10.40
CA ASN A 492 15.64 -14.13 10.31
C ASN A 492 15.49 -15.67 10.25
N LEU A 493 16.34 -16.35 9.49
CA LEU A 493 16.37 -17.82 9.41
C LEU A 493 16.82 -18.48 10.73
N ARG A 494 17.62 -17.80 11.57
CA ARG A 494 17.96 -18.28 12.92
C ARG A 494 16.78 -18.07 13.89
N GLU A 495 16.13 -16.91 13.84
CA GLU A 495 14.93 -16.61 14.64
C GLU A 495 13.78 -17.58 14.33
N LEU A 496 13.46 -17.81 13.06
CA LEU A 496 12.42 -18.77 12.64
C LEU A 496 12.69 -20.20 13.12
N ARG A 497 13.93 -20.71 12.96
CA ARG A 497 14.31 -22.04 13.44
C ARG A 497 14.21 -22.19 14.96
N ILE A 498 14.38 -21.11 15.74
CA ILE A 498 14.14 -21.14 17.19
C ILE A 498 12.64 -21.24 17.48
N ILE A 499 11.82 -20.37 16.86
CA ILE A 499 10.38 -20.31 17.08
C ILE A 499 9.69 -21.64 16.72
N ILE A 500 10.06 -22.23 15.58
CA ILE A 500 9.57 -23.53 15.12
C ILE A 500 9.94 -24.66 16.10
N ARG A 501 11.20 -24.71 16.55
CA ARG A 501 11.63 -25.71 17.54
C ARG A 501 10.94 -25.54 18.89
N THR A 502 10.64 -24.32 19.31
CA THR A 502 9.87 -24.08 20.55
C THR A 502 8.43 -24.59 20.40
N ALA A 503 7.75 -24.29 19.29
CA ALA A 503 6.40 -24.79 19.03
C ALA A 503 6.34 -26.33 19.01
N LEU A 504 7.25 -26.97 18.27
CA LEU A 504 7.35 -28.43 18.18
C LEU A 504 7.68 -29.10 19.52
N ASN A 505 8.64 -28.57 20.29
CA ASN A 505 9.09 -29.19 21.54
C ASN A 505 8.07 -29.07 22.68
N ASN A 506 7.37 -27.93 22.77
CA ASN A 506 6.40 -27.71 23.84
C ASN A 506 5.04 -28.35 23.52
N ASN A 507 4.78 -28.66 22.24
CA ASN A 507 3.44 -28.84 21.67
C ASN A 507 2.52 -27.61 21.95
N ASP A 508 3.12 -26.43 22.14
CA ASP A 508 2.42 -25.18 22.37
C ASP A 508 1.65 -24.81 21.11
N ARG A 509 0.31 -24.81 21.17
CA ARG A 509 -0.50 -24.34 20.06
C ARG A 509 -0.08 -22.93 19.65
N LEU A 510 0.16 -22.73 18.35
CA LEU A 510 0.53 -21.42 17.83
C LEU A 510 -0.57 -20.39 18.18
N LEU A 511 -1.84 -20.77 17.99
CA LEU A 511 -2.99 -19.91 18.24
C LEU A 511 -4.03 -20.64 19.11
N ILE A 512 -4.90 -19.90 19.79
CA ILE A 512 -5.99 -20.47 20.58
C ILE A 512 -7.27 -20.38 19.75
N GLU A 513 -7.83 -21.52 19.33
CA GLU A 513 -9.21 -21.58 18.84
C GLU A 513 -10.21 -21.55 20.01
N ALA A 514 -11.46 -21.20 19.71
CA ALA A 514 -12.54 -21.15 20.71
C ALA A 514 -12.93 -22.50 21.32
N ASP A 515 -12.36 -23.62 20.86
CA ASP A 515 -12.53 -24.95 21.46
C ASP A 515 -11.74 -25.13 22.78
N GLY A 516 -10.73 -24.29 23.01
CA GLY A 516 -9.86 -24.36 24.19
C GLY A 516 -8.81 -25.48 24.13
N SER A 517 -8.63 -26.15 22.99
CA SER A 517 -7.57 -27.14 22.83
C SER A 517 -6.19 -26.48 22.78
N GLN A 518 -5.22 -27.12 23.44
CA GLN A 518 -3.84 -26.64 23.60
C GLN A 518 -2.83 -27.33 22.68
N SER A 519 -3.24 -28.31 21.87
CA SER A 519 -2.38 -28.97 20.88
C SER A 519 -2.61 -28.42 19.47
N LEU A 520 -1.56 -28.43 18.65
CA LEU A 520 -1.65 -28.16 17.21
C LEU A 520 -2.67 -29.08 16.53
N THR A 521 -3.37 -28.59 15.50
CA THR A 521 -4.08 -29.47 14.54
C THR A 521 -3.06 -30.23 13.68
N GLU A 522 -3.51 -31.30 13.02
CA GLU A 522 -2.66 -32.03 12.08
C GLU A 522 -2.13 -31.11 10.97
N THR A 523 -2.98 -30.24 10.41
CA THR A 523 -2.56 -29.28 9.37
C THR A 523 -1.59 -28.22 9.89
N GLU A 524 -1.80 -27.71 11.11
CA GLU A 524 -0.84 -26.80 11.77
C GLU A 524 0.53 -27.49 11.93
N LEU A 525 0.54 -28.76 12.35
CA LEU A 525 1.77 -29.54 12.52
C LEU A 525 2.46 -29.84 11.18
N GLN A 526 1.72 -30.28 10.16
CA GLN A 526 2.28 -30.53 8.82
C GLN A 526 2.88 -29.25 8.23
N GLY A 527 2.21 -28.09 8.37
CA GLY A 527 2.76 -26.81 7.91
C GLY A 527 4.04 -26.39 8.62
N ILE A 528 4.14 -26.59 9.94
CA ILE A 528 5.38 -26.35 10.68
C ILE A 528 6.50 -27.28 10.16
N LEU A 529 6.20 -28.56 9.91
CA LEU A 529 7.18 -29.54 9.39
C LEU A 529 7.60 -29.25 7.95
N GLU A 530 6.70 -28.77 7.09
CA GLU A 530 7.02 -28.30 5.74
C GLU A 530 8.01 -27.12 5.77
N ILE A 531 7.83 -26.18 6.70
CA ILE A 531 8.76 -25.05 6.89
C ILE A 531 10.08 -25.50 7.53
N ASP A 532 10.07 -26.36 8.56
CA ASP A 532 11.32 -26.88 9.17
C ASP A 532 12.17 -27.68 8.18
N ASN A 533 11.53 -28.46 7.30
CA ASN A 533 12.18 -29.16 6.20
C ASN A 533 12.80 -28.17 5.18
N LYS A 534 12.06 -27.13 4.76
CA LYS A 534 12.60 -26.04 3.92
C LYS A 534 13.80 -25.36 4.59
N LEU A 535 13.71 -25.05 5.89
CA LEU A 535 14.77 -24.42 6.70
C LEU A 535 15.99 -25.31 6.99
N SER A 536 15.85 -26.63 6.78
CA SER A 536 16.92 -27.63 6.89
C SER A 536 17.69 -27.86 5.59
N GLY A 537 17.30 -27.17 4.51
CA GLY A 537 18.07 -27.11 3.25
C GLY A 537 19.36 -26.30 3.37
N ASN A 538 20.06 -26.12 2.24
CA ASN A 538 21.26 -25.28 2.19
C ASN A 538 20.89 -23.80 2.41
N GLU A 539 21.42 -23.20 3.48
CA GLU A 539 21.15 -21.82 3.88
C GLU A 539 21.40 -20.80 2.77
N ASP A 540 22.50 -20.93 2.01
CA ASP A 540 22.83 -19.98 0.95
C ASP A 540 21.87 -20.10 -0.25
N VAL A 541 21.27 -21.28 -0.49
CA VAL A 541 20.22 -21.48 -1.50
C VAL A 541 18.89 -20.87 -1.06
N ILE A 542 18.51 -21.09 0.21
CA ILE A 542 17.31 -20.50 0.80
C ILE A 542 17.39 -18.97 0.72
N ILE A 543 18.56 -18.40 1.05
CA ILE A 543 18.78 -16.95 1.02
C ILE A 543 18.70 -16.41 -0.40
N LYS A 544 19.28 -17.08 -1.40
CA LYS A 544 19.15 -16.69 -2.81
C LYS A 544 17.69 -16.65 -3.27
N GLN A 545 16.85 -17.59 -2.81
CA GLN A 545 15.42 -17.60 -3.13
C GLN A 545 14.63 -16.51 -2.38
N LEU A 546 15.05 -16.16 -1.16
CA LEU A 546 14.44 -15.08 -0.36
C LEU A 546 14.82 -13.67 -0.87
N SER A 547 16.05 -13.45 -1.33
CA SER A 547 16.49 -12.17 -1.90
C SER A 547 16.08 -11.96 -3.36
N HIS A 548 15.62 -13.01 -4.05
CA HIS A 548 15.03 -12.89 -5.38
C HIS A 548 13.77 -12.01 -5.36
N PRO A 549 13.59 -11.05 -6.28
CA PRO A 549 12.45 -10.11 -6.27
C PRO A 549 11.07 -10.76 -6.16
N TYR A 550 10.85 -11.94 -6.74
CA TYR A 550 9.68 -12.80 -6.53
C TYR A 550 9.15 -12.80 -5.07
N SER A 551 10.07 -12.82 -4.10
CA SER A 551 9.81 -12.98 -2.68
C SER A 551 9.46 -11.69 -1.93
N TRP A 552 9.72 -10.51 -2.52
CA TRP A 552 9.61 -9.22 -1.82
C TRP A 552 9.02 -8.07 -2.63
N SER A 553 9.18 -8.05 -3.96
CA SER A 553 8.61 -7.01 -4.83
C SER A 553 7.14 -7.25 -5.17
N ALA A 554 6.65 -8.47 -4.88
CA ALA A 554 5.25 -8.82 -4.93
C ALA A 554 4.39 -7.93 -4.01
N PHE A 555 4.91 -7.56 -2.83
CA PHE A 555 4.15 -6.82 -1.83
C PHE A 555 4.16 -5.31 -2.14
N THR A 556 2.99 -4.77 -2.47
CA THR A 556 2.80 -3.37 -2.86
C THR A 556 1.85 -2.67 -1.90
N LEU A 557 2.19 -1.44 -1.51
CA LEU A 557 1.31 -0.55 -0.76
C LEU A 557 0.42 0.21 -1.74
N VAL A 558 -0.89 0.19 -1.49
CA VAL A 558 -1.92 0.90 -2.26
C VAL A 558 -2.62 1.90 -1.35
N GLY A 559 -2.58 3.19 -1.69
CA GLY A 559 -3.19 4.28 -0.90
C GLY A 559 -2.17 5.19 -0.19
N SER A 560 -2.53 5.72 0.99
CA SER A 560 -1.67 6.66 1.72
C SER A 560 -0.36 5.99 2.17
N PRO A 561 0.83 6.58 1.93
CA PRO A 561 2.08 6.02 2.41
C PRO A 561 2.34 6.25 3.92
N TRP A 562 1.52 7.06 4.61
CA TRP A 562 1.56 7.32 6.07
C TRP A 562 0.13 7.35 6.67
#